data_AF-A0A7K2YNM0-F1
#
_entry.id   AF-A0A7K2YNM0-F1
#
_cell.length_a   1.000
_cell.length_b   1.000
_cell.length_c   1.000
_cell.angle_alpha   90.00
_cell.angle_beta   90.00
_cell.angle_gamma   90.00
#
_symmetry.space_group_name_H-M   'P 1'
#
loop_
_entity.id
_entity.type
_entity.pdbx_description
1 polymer ?
#
loop_
_entity_poly.entity_id
_entity_poly.type
_entity_poly.pdbx_seq_one_letter_code
_entity_poly.pdbx_strand_id
1 'polypeptide(L)'
;MRLRVIDPDERDWTRSYLAARRFLRTQGHLRIPLDARDEHDHKYPIGQWAAVQRREYTAGRLQKDRVRKLVMLGMVWSHPDAAFDDGLATAHRYLERVGRLAAPQNAVQDGVRVGRWPANQRRHGVLDAHPEREAAIRELDPWWRPDGWTIAWQRAANEVRLFLARGGALDELAPGHIAGGEDIGRWAQRHVTPGVWGKLRPGQIEQLRELGIAPEPGTAVFEGGAAGGGGVEDGVAVASGVGGAEGRGERTGGGVGVEEGGAVVGGDG
;
A
#
# COMPACT_ATOMS: atom_id res chain seq x y z
N MET A 1 30.87 40.03 37.29
CA MET A 1 30.12 39.81 36.04
C MET A 1 30.79 38.64 35.30
N ARG A 2 30.24 37.43 35.37
CA ARG A 2 30.84 36.23 34.72
C ARG A 2 30.22 36.06 33.33
N LEU A 3 31.00 36.28 32.28
CA LEU A 3 30.65 35.92 30.91
C LEU A 3 30.60 34.39 30.83
N ARG A 4 29.40 33.80 30.65
CA ARG A 4 29.28 32.41 30.20
C ARG A 4 29.77 32.36 28.76
N VAL A 5 30.99 31.87 28.56
CA VAL A 5 31.45 31.40 27.25
C VAL A 5 30.57 30.21 26.92
N ILE A 6 29.54 30.42 26.09
CA ILE A 6 28.74 29.31 25.57
C ILE A 6 29.64 28.62 24.55
N ASP A 7 29.82 27.31 24.73
CA ASP A 7 30.54 26.45 23.81
C ASP A 7 29.95 26.62 22.40
N PRO A 8 30.78 26.88 21.35
CA PRO A 8 30.32 26.95 19.97
C PRO A 8 29.44 25.76 19.54
N ASP A 9 29.76 24.54 20.00
CA ASP A 9 28.97 23.34 19.70
C ASP A 9 27.58 23.37 20.38
N GLU A 10 27.48 23.97 21.58
CA GLU A 10 26.21 24.14 22.27
C GLU A 10 25.33 25.23 21.62
N ARG A 11 25.95 26.30 21.09
CA ARG A 11 25.24 27.32 20.30
C ARG A 11 24.69 26.75 19.01
N ASP A 12 25.50 26.01 18.28
CA ASP A 12 25.10 25.40 17.01
C ASP A 12 24.01 24.35 17.24
N TRP A 13 24.15 23.51 18.28
CA TRP A 13 23.09 22.59 18.68
C TRP A 13 21.78 23.31 19.02
N THR A 14 21.84 24.37 19.82
CA THR A 14 20.65 25.12 20.24
C THR A 14 19.91 25.72 19.05
N ARG A 15 20.64 26.33 18.12
CA ARG A 15 20.07 26.87 16.87
C ARG A 15 19.36 25.79 16.08
N SER A 16 20.03 24.65 15.88
CA SER A 16 19.51 23.51 15.12
C SER A 16 18.25 22.91 15.75
N TYR A 17 18.28 22.73 17.08
CA TYR A 17 17.16 22.21 17.85
C TYR A 17 15.95 23.14 17.80
N LEU A 18 16.17 24.46 17.87
CA LEU A 18 15.10 25.44 17.69
C LEU A 18 14.51 25.37 16.28
N ALA A 19 15.34 25.24 15.24
CA ALA A 19 14.86 25.04 13.87
C ALA A 19 13.99 23.78 13.74
N ALA A 20 14.37 22.68 14.41
CA ALA A 20 13.56 21.45 14.43
C ALA A 20 12.20 21.66 15.11
N ARG A 21 12.16 22.37 16.25
CA ARG A 21 10.89 22.71 16.92
C ARG A 21 9.99 23.57 16.05
N ARG A 22 10.58 24.47 15.26
CA ARG A 22 9.86 25.29 14.30
C ARG A 22 9.24 24.44 13.19
N PHE A 23 10.07 23.60 12.56
CA PHE A 23 9.60 22.64 11.56
C PHE A 23 8.45 21.77 12.10
N LEU A 24 8.58 21.23 13.32
CA LEU A 24 7.54 20.45 13.97
C LEU A 24 6.23 21.23 14.12
N ARG A 25 6.29 22.49 14.55
CA ARG A 25 5.08 23.32 14.71
C ARG A 25 4.38 23.58 13.38
N THR A 26 5.14 23.77 12.31
CA THR A 26 4.60 24.10 10.99
C THR A 26 4.09 22.87 10.24
N GLN A 27 4.80 21.74 10.36
CA GLN A 27 4.49 20.51 9.62
C GLN A 27 3.72 19.47 10.44
N GLY A 28 3.64 19.63 11.75
CA GLY A 28 3.04 18.66 12.67
C GLY A 28 3.88 17.39 12.91
N HIS A 29 5.03 17.25 12.25
CA HIS A 29 5.91 16.08 12.37
C HIS A 29 7.39 16.41 12.12
N LEU A 30 8.30 15.53 12.51
CA LEU A 30 9.75 15.63 12.26
C LEU A 30 10.27 14.74 11.12
N ARG A 31 9.45 14.47 10.11
CA ARG A 31 9.89 13.90 8.83
C ARG A 31 10.59 14.96 7.98
N ILE A 32 11.71 15.47 8.47
CA ILE A 32 12.48 16.54 7.82
C ILE A 32 13.18 15.97 6.57
N PRO A 33 12.82 16.44 5.34
CA PRO A 33 13.51 16.10 4.10
C PRO A 33 14.98 16.56 4.09
N LEU A 34 15.83 15.90 3.31
CA LEU A 34 17.27 16.22 3.26
C LEU A 34 17.56 17.65 2.76
N ASP A 35 16.75 18.12 1.82
CA ASP A 35 16.83 19.44 1.19
C ASP A 35 16.11 20.54 1.97
N ALA A 36 15.43 20.20 3.08
CA ALA A 36 14.72 21.18 3.89
C ALA A 36 15.62 22.31 4.40
N ARG A 37 15.04 23.50 4.46
CA ARG A 37 15.63 24.72 5.02
C ARG A 37 14.80 25.18 6.20
N ASP A 38 15.44 25.86 7.14
CA ASP A 38 14.69 26.50 8.23
C ASP A 38 13.79 27.61 7.68
N GLU A 39 12.60 27.73 8.27
CA GLU A 39 11.58 28.67 7.83
C GLU A 39 11.97 30.12 8.17
N HIS A 40 12.71 30.34 9.26
CA HIS A 40 13.19 31.66 9.67
C HIS A 40 14.53 32.05 9.05
N ASP A 41 15.33 31.06 8.63
CA ASP A 41 16.62 31.27 8.00
C ASP A 41 16.79 30.27 6.87
N HIS A 42 16.36 30.66 5.67
CA HIS A 42 16.41 29.81 4.48
C HIS A 42 17.82 29.39 4.06
N LYS A 43 18.87 30.02 4.61
CA LYS A 43 20.25 29.59 4.38
C LYS A 43 20.65 28.41 5.26
N TYR A 44 19.90 28.15 6.33
CA TYR A 44 20.21 27.11 7.30
C TYR A 44 19.65 25.73 6.86
N PRO A 45 20.52 24.74 6.56
CA PRO A 45 20.12 23.45 6.01
C PRO A 45 19.69 22.46 7.10
N ILE A 46 18.50 22.68 7.67
CA ILE A 46 17.95 21.82 8.73
C ILE A 46 17.85 20.34 8.32
N GLY A 47 17.61 20.06 7.04
CA GLY A 47 17.56 18.70 6.50
C GLY A 47 18.89 17.95 6.61
N GLN A 48 20.00 18.63 6.32
CA GLN A 48 21.34 18.07 6.47
C GLN A 48 21.70 17.84 7.93
N TRP A 49 21.37 18.80 8.81
CA TRP A 49 21.56 18.61 10.24
C TRP A 49 20.77 17.40 10.77
N ALA A 50 19.50 17.25 10.37
CA ALA A 50 18.67 16.12 10.75
C ALA A 50 19.27 14.79 10.27
N ALA A 51 19.80 14.74 9.04
CA ALA A 51 20.49 13.57 8.51
C ALA A 51 21.75 13.21 9.33
N VAL A 52 22.52 14.21 9.76
CA VAL A 52 23.65 14.00 10.69
C VAL A 52 23.15 13.39 12.00
N GLN A 53 22.08 13.93 12.60
CA GLN A 53 21.56 13.39 13.85
C GLN A 53 21.12 11.92 13.71
N ARG A 54 20.45 11.56 12.62
CA ARG A 54 20.06 10.18 12.32
C ARG A 54 21.29 9.26 12.23
N ARG A 55 22.32 9.68 11.49
CA ARG A 55 23.57 8.93 11.36
C ARG A 55 24.28 8.74 12.70
N GLU A 56 24.42 9.80 13.49
CA GLU A 56 25.08 9.73 14.81
C GLU A 56 24.26 8.90 15.82
N TYR A 57 22.93 8.91 15.70
CA TYR A 57 22.05 8.05 16.51
C TYR A 57 22.23 6.57 16.15
N THR A 58 22.15 6.21 14.87
CA THR A 58 22.37 4.83 14.40
C THR A 58 23.77 4.32 14.75
N ALA A 59 24.77 5.20 14.74
CA ALA A 59 26.13 4.86 15.14
C ALA A 59 26.35 4.82 16.67
N GLY A 60 25.33 5.12 17.49
CA GLY A 60 25.44 5.15 18.95
C GLY A 60 26.33 6.27 19.52
N ARG A 61 26.67 7.28 18.70
CA ARG A 61 27.58 8.38 19.08
C ARG A 61 26.86 9.64 19.52
N LEU A 62 25.55 9.76 19.26
CA LEU A 62 24.77 10.92 19.67
C LEU A 62 24.64 10.96 21.20
N GLN A 63 25.00 12.11 21.79
CA GLN A 63 24.93 12.31 23.24
C GLN A 63 23.53 12.01 23.79
N LYS A 64 23.45 11.29 24.92
CA LYS A 64 22.18 10.83 25.52
C LYS A 64 21.15 11.94 25.73
N ASP A 65 21.58 13.13 26.15
CA ASP A 65 20.66 14.26 26.35
C ASP A 65 20.14 14.84 25.03
N ARG A 66 20.93 14.79 23.95
CA ARG A 66 20.49 15.17 22.60
C ARG A 66 19.48 14.16 22.07
N VAL A 67 19.73 12.86 22.26
CA VAL A 67 18.77 11.78 21.95
C VAL A 67 17.45 12.03 22.67
N ARG A 68 17.46 12.19 23.99
CA ARG A 68 16.25 12.46 24.80
C ARG A 68 15.47 13.66 24.26
N LYS A 69 16.15 14.78 23.99
CA LYS A 69 15.53 15.99 23.44
C LYS A 69 14.88 15.76 22.09
N LEU A 70 15.51 15.00 21.19
CA LEU A 70 14.96 14.69 19.87
C LEU A 70 13.80 13.67 19.92
N VAL A 71 13.89 12.68 20.81
CA VAL A 71 12.80 11.72 21.06
C VAL A 71 11.56 12.46 21.58
N MET A 72 11.72 13.39 22.53
CA MET A 72 10.60 14.20 23.03
C MET A 72 9.95 15.08 21.95
N LEU A 73 10.66 15.43 20.89
CA LEU A 73 10.09 16.15 19.75
C LEU A 73 9.47 15.22 18.70
N GLY A 74 9.54 13.89 18.87
CA GLY A 74 9.05 12.93 17.89
C GLY A 74 9.96 12.79 16.66
N MET A 75 11.28 12.88 16.84
CA MET A 75 12.24 12.73 15.75
C MET A 75 12.10 11.38 15.04
N VAL A 76 11.93 11.43 13.71
CA VAL A 76 11.93 10.24 12.86
C VAL A 76 13.36 9.87 12.52
N TRP A 77 13.84 8.77 13.10
CA TRP A 77 15.20 8.27 12.94
C TRP A 77 15.40 7.53 11.61
N SER A 78 14.38 6.81 11.15
CA SER A 78 14.37 6.01 9.92
C SER A 78 13.06 6.25 9.17
N HIS A 79 13.16 6.74 7.94
CA HIS A 79 11.98 6.97 7.09
C HIS A 79 11.34 5.66 6.64
N PRO A 80 12.12 4.63 6.24
CA PRO A 80 11.55 3.33 5.91
C PRO A 80 10.79 2.69 7.08
N ASP A 81 11.32 2.75 8.31
CA ASP A 81 10.65 2.17 9.49
C ASP A 81 9.35 2.92 9.79
N ALA A 82 9.40 4.26 9.82
CA ALA A 82 8.20 5.06 10.04
C ALA A 82 7.12 4.82 8.96
N ALA A 83 7.53 4.64 7.69
CA ALA A 83 6.59 4.32 6.60
C ALA A 83 6.01 2.91 6.72
N PHE A 84 6.79 1.96 7.25
CA PHE A 84 6.31 0.62 7.56
C PHE A 84 5.28 0.67 8.70
N ASP A 85 5.60 1.34 9.80
CA ASP A 85 4.72 1.48 10.97
C ASP A 85 3.40 2.18 10.61
N ASP A 86 3.46 3.28 9.85
CA ASP A 86 2.26 3.98 9.35
C ASP A 86 1.39 3.05 8.50
N GLY A 87 2.02 2.26 7.62
CA GLY A 87 1.31 1.32 6.75
C GLY A 87 0.69 0.16 7.53
N LEU A 88 1.40 -0.37 8.53
CA LEU A 88 0.91 -1.41 9.43
C LEU A 88 -0.28 -0.92 10.26
N ALA A 89 -0.19 0.29 10.83
CA ALA A 89 -1.28 0.90 11.58
C ALA A 89 -2.52 1.16 10.71
N THR A 90 -2.31 1.63 9.46
CA THR A 90 -3.40 1.84 8.50
C THR A 90 -4.04 0.52 8.08
N ALA A 91 -3.22 -0.52 7.88
CA ALA A 91 -3.65 -1.87 7.55
C ALA A 91 -4.49 -2.49 8.69
N HIS A 92 -4.08 -2.28 9.95
CA HIS A 92 -4.83 -2.71 11.13
C HIS A 92 -6.23 -2.06 11.18
N ARG A 93 -6.34 -0.73 11.01
CA ARG A 93 -7.66 -0.06 10.96
C ARG A 93 -8.52 -0.54 9.80
N TYR A 94 -7.90 -0.84 8.65
CA TYR A 94 -8.64 -1.43 7.53
C TYR A 94 -9.18 -2.83 7.86
N LEU A 95 -8.40 -3.65 8.57
CA LEU A 95 -8.81 -4.99 9.00
C LEU A 95 -10.00 -4.97 9.95
N GLU A 96 -10.08 -4.03 10.88
CA GLU A 96 -11.22 -3.88 11.80
C GLU A 96 -12.56 -3.77 11.05
N ARG A 97 -12.55 -3.25 9.82
CA ARG A 97 -13.75 -3.11 8.98
C ARG A 97 -13.94 -4.24 7.97
N VAL A 98 -12.85 -4.77 7.40
CA VAL A 98 -12.87 -5.64 6.21
C VAL A 98 -12.48 -7.09 6.51
N GLY A 99 -11.82 -7.34 7.64
CA GLY A 99 -11.46 -8.68 8.13
C GLY A 99 -10.23 -9.32 7.50
N ARG A 100 -9.80 -8.93 6.28
CA ARG A 100 -8.58 -9.46 5.62
C ARG A 100 -7.75 -8.41 4.90
N LEU A 101 -6.43 -8.63 4.82
CA LEU A 101 -5.45 -7.81 4.09
C LEU A 101 -5.37 -8.13 2.60
N ALA A 102 -6.31 -8.89 2.06
CA ALA A 102 -6.50 -9.05 0.62
C ALA A 102 -7.20 -7.82 0.00
N ALA A 103 -6.73 -6.61 0.29
CA ALA A 103 -7.36 -5.39 -0.18
C ALA A 103 -7.11 -5.15 -1.69
N PRO A 104 -8.12 -4.70 -2.46
CA PRO A 104 -7.91 -4.16 -3.80
C PRO A 104 -6.89 -3.01 -3.78
N GLN A 105 -6.07 -2.84 -4.82
CA GLN A 105 -5.02 -1.80 -4.82
C GLN A 105 -5.55 -0.36 -4.68
N ASN A 106 -6.79 -0.11 -5.09
CA ASN A 106 -7.47 1.17 -4.96
C ASN A 106 -8.25 1.31 -3.65
N ALA A 107 -8.23 0.31 -2.76
CA ALA A 107 -8.86 0.41 -1.45
C ALA A 107 -8.26 1.56 -0.66
N VAL A 108 -9.12 2.35 -0.03
CA VAL A 108 -8.75 3.53 0.75
C VAL A 108 -9.12 3.34 2.22
N GLN A 109 -8.22 3.75 3.10
CA GLN A 109 -8.42 3.89 4.54
C GLN A 109 -7.86 5.25 4.96
N ASP A 110 -8.68 6.10 5.59
CA ASP A 110 -8.29 7.45 6.06
C ASP A 110 -7.62 8.32 4.97
N GLY A 111 -8.11 8.24 3.73
CA GLY A 111 -7.54 8.95 2.59
C GLY A 111 -6.26 8.31 1.99
N VAL A 112 -5.74 7.24 2.60
CA VAL A 112 -4.56 6.50 2.13
C VAL A 112 -4.97 5.28 1.31
N ARG A 113 -4.33 5.05 0.15
CA ARG A 113 -4.53 3.84 -0.67
C ARG A 113 -3.93 2.59 -0.02
N VAL A 114 -4.58 2.10 1.04
CA VAL A 114 -4.08 1.01 1.89
C VAL A 114 -3.76 -0.26 1.12
N GLY A 115 -4.51 -0.60 0.06
CA GLY A 115 -4.28 -1.85 -0.68
C GLY A 115 -2.95 -1.93 -1.43
N ARG A 116 -2.28 -0.79 -1.68
CA ARG A 116 -0.93 -0.78 -2.25
C ARG A 116 0.12 -1.30 -1.27
N TRP A 117 -0.06 -1.01 0.02
CA TRP A 117 0.92 -1.36 1.04
C TRP A 117 1.13 -2.88 1.17
N PRO A 118 0.11 -3.71 1.44
CA PRO A 118 0.30 -5.16 1.57
C PRO A 118 0.62 -5.82 0.22
N ALA A 119 0.30 -5.18 -0.92
CA ALA A 119 0.76 -5.63 -2.23
C ALA A 119 2.28 -5.43 -2.40
N ASN A 120 2.83 -4.32 -1.91
CA ASN A 120 4.27 -4.08 -1.92
C ASN A 120 5.01 -5.01 -0.96
N GLN A 121 4.46 -5.27 0.25
CA GLN A 121 5.06 -6.21 1.21
C GLN A 121 5.07 -7.67 0.70
N ARG A 122 4.22 -8.01 -0.27
CA ARG A 122 4.19 -9.34 -0.92
C ARG A 122 5.25 -9.53 -2.02
N ARG A 123 5.93 -8.47 -2.45
CA ARG A 123 6.97 -8.59 -3.48
C ARG A 123 8.18 -9.37 -2.95
N HIS A 124 8.76 -10.21 -3.80
CA HIS A 124 9.96 -10.97 -3.49
C HIS A 124 11.11 -10.03 -3.08
N GLY A 125 11.86 -10.38 -2.03
CA GLY A 125 13.00 -9.58 -1.56
C GLY A 125 12.66 -8.44 -0.60
N VAL A 126 11.40 -7.99 -0.52
CA VAL A 126 11.04 -6.79 0.27
C VAL A 126 11.17 -7.01 1.78
N LEU A 127 10.90 -8.23 2.25
CA LEU A 127 10.91 -8.58 3.68
C LEU A 127 12.10 -9.45 4.08
N ASP A 128 12.96 -9.86 3.16
CA ASP A 128 14.04 -10.83 3.40
C ASP A 128 15.02 -10.36 4.48
N ALA A 129 15.31 -9.05 4.52
CA ALA A 129 16.16 -8.42 5.54
C ALA A 129 15.40 -7.99 6.81
N HIS A 130 14.08 -8.24 6.87
CA HIS A 130 13.16 -7.73 7.88
C HIS A 130 12.15 -8.79 8.36
N PRO A 131 12.59 -9.92 8.93
CA PRO A 131 11.69 -10.97 9.42
C PRO A 131 10.69 -10.47 10.48
N GLU A 132 11.08 -9.47 11.27
CA GLU A 132 10.22 -8.80 12.26
C GLU A 132 9.02 -8.11 11.61
N ARG A 133 9.20 -7.54 10.42
CA ARG A 133 8.11 -6.89 9.66
C ARG A 133 7.13 -7.91 9.14
N GLU A 134 7.64 -9.04 8.64
CA GLU A 134 6.79 -10.13 8.18
C GLU A 134 5.98 -10.73 9.34
N ALA A 135 6.61 -10.92 10.50
CA ALA A 135 5.94 -11.37 11.71
C ALA A 135 4.80 -10.43 12.12
N ALA A 136 5.06 -9.11 12.14
CA ALA A 136 4.04 -8.12 12.49
C ALA A 136 2.83 -8.12 11.53
N ILE A 137 3.05 -8.29 10.22
CA ILE A 137 1.94 -8.38 9.26
C ILE A 137 1.16 -9.69 9.46
N ARG A 138 1.85 -10.80 9.69
CA ARG A 138 1.24 -12.11 9.92
C ARG A 138 0.41 -12.14 11.20
N GLU A 139 0.85 -11.43 12.23
CA GLU A 139 0.08 -11.26 13.47
C GLU A 139 -1.26 -10.56 13.22
N LEU A 140 -1.29 -9.56 12.33
CA LEU A 140 -2.53 -8.88 11.95
C LEU A 140 -3.48 -9.76 11.12
N ASP A 141 -2.94 -10.48 10.13
CA ASP A 141 -3.73 -11.37 9.29
C ASP A 141 -2.88 -12.56 8.85
N PRO A 142 -3.08 -13.77 9.42
CA PRO A 142 -2.32 -14.96 9.02
C PRO A 142 -2.45 -15.31 7.53
N TRP A 143 -3.54 -14.88 6.89
CA TRP A 143 -3.85 -15.13 5.49
C TRP A 143 -3.44 -13.97 4.57
N TRP A 144 -2.66 -13.01 5.07
CA TRP A 144 -2.23 -11.84 4.30
C TRP A 144 -1.37 -12.20 3.09
N ARG A 145 -0.74 -13.37 3.04
CA ARG A 145 0.06 -13.83 1.90
C ARG A 145 -0.42 -15.23 1.48
N PRO A 146 -1.20 -15.34 0.38
CA PRO A 146 -1.59 -16.62 -0.18
C PRO A 146 -0.41 -17.53 -0.49
N ASP A 147 -0.54 -18.82 -0.16
CA ASP A 147 0.48 -19.84 -0.42
C ASP A 147 0.09 -20.68 -1.65
N GLY A 148 0.37 -20.14 -2.83
CA GLY A 148 0.13 -20.83 -4.10
C GLY A 148 -1.30 -20.73 -4.64
N TRP A 149 -2.09 -19.75 -4.17
CA TRP A 149 -3.35 -19.30 -4.79
C TRP A 149 -3.36 -17.79 -4.99
N THR A 150 -4.33 -17.27 -5.75
CA THR A 150 -4.35 -15.86 -6.16
C THR A 150 -4.95 -14.94 -5.09
N ILE A 151 -4.54 -13.66 -5.13
CA ILE A 151 -5.15 -12.59 -4.33
C ILE A 151 -6.64 -12.41 -4.67
N ALA A 152 -7.04 -12.68 -5.91
CA ALA A 152 -8.42 -12.63 -6.33
C ALA A 152 -9.27 -13.69 -5.61
N TRP A 153 -8.75 -14.92 -5.50
CA TRP A 153 -9.39 -15.97 -4.70
C TRP A 153 -9.56 -15.54 -3.24
N GLN A 154 -8.50 -14.98 -2.64
CA GLN A 154 -8.51 -14.49 -1.26
C GLN A 154 -9.53 -13.34 -1.05
N ARG A 155 -9.73 -12.51 -2.07
CA ARG A 155 -10.75 -11.45 -2.07
C ARG A 155 -12.16 -12.01 -2.12
N ALA A 156 -12.45 -12.94 -3.03
CA ALA A 156 -13.77 -13.57 -3.13
C ALA A 156 -14.15 -14.28 -1.81
N ALA A 157 -13.22 -15.02 -1.22
CA ALA A 157 -13.41 -15.63 0.11
C ALA A 157 -13.71 -14.57 1.19
N ASN A 158 -13.08 -13.40 1.11
CA ASN A 158 -13.35 -12.31 2.05
C ASN A 158 -14.71 -11.65 1.83
N GLU A 159 -15.17 -11.51 0.59
CA GLU A 159 -16.51 -10.99 0.31
C GLU A 159 -17.59 -11.91 0.86
N VAL A 160 -17.43 -13.23 0.73
CA VAL A 160 -18.32 -14.20 1.40
C VAL A 160 -18.27 -14.04 2.92
N ARG A 161 -17.07 -13.94 3.52
CA ARG A 161 -16.92 -13.69 4.97
C ARG A 161 -17.69 -12.45 5.42
N LEU A 162 -17.58 -11.37 4.67
CA LEU A 162 -18.25 -10.11 4.96
C LEU A 162 -19.76 -10.18 4.77
N PHE A 163 -20.24 -10.94 3.80
CA PHE A 163 -21.66 -11.23 3.63
C PHE A 163 -22.22 -11.95 4.86
N LEU A 164 -21.55 -13.03 5.30
CA LEU A 164 -21.94 -13.79 6.49
C LEU A 164 -21.87 -12.94 7.78
N ALA A 165 -20.81 -12.14 7.93
CA ALA A 165 -20.66 -11.25 9.09
C ALA A 165 -21.76 -10.16 9.19
N ARG A 166 -22.46 -9.86 8.08
CA ARG A 166 -23.61 -8.94 8.05
C ARG A 166 -24.95 -9.64 8.28
N GLY A 167 -24.94 -10.92 8.66
CA GLY A 167 -26.12 -11.72 8.95
C GLY A 167 -26.70 -12.47 7.76
N GLY A 168 -26.03 -12.45 6.59
CA GLY A 168 -26.41 -13.31 5.48
C GLY A 168 -26.09 -14.78 5.75
N ALA A 169 -26.80 -15.68 5.08
CA ALA A 169 -26.60 -17.12 5.18
C ALA A 169 -26.13 -17.75 3.85
N LEU A 170 -25.37 -18.84 3.92
CA LEU A 170 -24.78 -19.46 2.71
C LEU A 170 -25.82 -19.94 1.69
N ASP A 171 -27.00 -20.36 2.15
CA ASP A 171 -28.12 -20.77 1.30
C ASP A 171 -28.77 -19.59 0.54
N GLU A 172 -28.56 -18.36 1.02
CA GLU A 172 -28.97 -17.12 0.34
C GLU A 172 -27.99 -16.70 -0.77
N LEU A 173 -26.77 -17.27 -0.81
CA LEU A 173 -25.77 -16.99 -1.83
C LEU A 173 -26.05 -17.72 -3.15
N ALA A 174 -27.11 -17.28 -3.84
CA ALA A 174 -27.44 -17.72 -5.19
C ALA A 174 -26.48 -17.13 -6.25
N PRO A 175 -26.29 -17.80 -7.41
CA PRO A 175 -25.50 -17.25 -8.51
C PRO A 175 -26.08 -15.91 -8.97
N GLY A 176 -25.20 -14.93 -9.19
CA GLY A 176 -25.56 -13.55 -9.48
C GLY A 176 -25.40 -12.60 -8.28
N HIS A 177 -25.07 -13.09 -7.09
CA HIS A 177 -24.73 -12.24 -5.96
C HIS A 177 -23.34 -11.60 -6.19
N ILE A 178 -23.32 -10.33 -6.62
CA ILE A 178 -22.07 -9.61 -6.94
C ILE A 178 -21.55 -8.83 -5.73
N ALA A 179 -20.33 -9.12 -5.30
CA ALA A 179 -19.61 -8.37 -4.28
C ALA A 179 -18.12 -8.24 -4.64
N GLY A 180 -17.51 -7.08 -4.38
CA GLY A 180 -16.11 -6.84 -4.74
C GLY A 180 -15.79 -6.94 -6.25
N GLY A 181 -16.81 -6.91 -7.11
CA GLY A 181 -16.70 -7.12 -8.56
C GLY A 181 -16.72 -8.59 -9.00
N GLU A 182 -17.02 -9.53 -8.10
CA GLU A 182 -17.08 -10.97 -8.35
C GLU A 182 -18.47 -11.54 -8.04
N ASP A 183 -18.89 -12.59 -8.75
CA ASP A 183 -20.11 -13.34 -8.43
C ASP A 183 -19.80 -14.34 -7.30
N ILE A 184 -19.96 -13.87 -6.06
CA ILE A 184 -19.58 -14.63 -4.87
C ILE A 184 -20.50 -15.83 -4.61
N GLY A 185 -21.74 -15.80 -5.13
CA GLY A 185 -22.66 -16.93 -5.09
C GLY A 185 -22.22 -18.07 -6.03
N ARG A 186 -21.92 -17.74 -7.30
CA ARG A 186 -21.33 -18.73 -8.22
C ARG A 186 -19.96 -19.21 -7.73
N TRP A 187 -19.17 -18.32 -7.14
CA TRP A 187 -17.88 -18.68 -6.55
C TRP A 187 -18.04 -19.70 -5.42
N ALA A 188 -18.95 -19.48 -4.47
CA ALA A 188 -19.17 -20.41 -3.36
C ALA A 188 -19.63 -21.79 -3.84
N GLN A 189 -20.60 -21.84 -4.77
CA GLN A 189 -21.10 -23.10 -5.35
C GLN A 189 -20.03 -23.88 -6.12
N ARG A 190 -19.16 -23.19 -6.87
CA ARG A 190 -18.06 -23.84 -7.58
C ARG A 190 -17.14 -24.58 -6.61
N HIS A 191 -16.88 -23.99 -5.45
CA HIS A 191 -15.92 -24.53 -4.50
C HIS A 191 -16.45 -25.72 -3.70
N VAL A 192 -17.75 -26.04 -3.70
CA VAL A 192 -18.24 -27.32 -3.14
C VAL A 192 -18.24 -28.48 -4.15
N THR A 193 -17.90 -28.22 -5.41
CA THR A 193 -17.88 -29.28 -6.45
C THR A 193 -16.70 -30.24 -6.21
N PRO A 194 -16.90 -31.57 -6.16
CA PRO A 194 -15.84 -32.53 -5.79
C PRO A 194 -14.56 -32.40 -6.62
N GLY A 195 -14.68 -32.18 -7.93
CA GLY A 195 -13.52 -32.02 -8.83
C GLY A 195 -12.72 -30.73 -8.61
N VAL A 196 -13.38 -29.66 -8.10
CA VAL A 196 -12.71 -28.41 -7.70
C VAL A 196 -12.13 -28.59 -6.31
N TRP A 197 -12.93 -29.09 -5.36
CA TRP A 197 -12.54 -29.30 -3.97
C TRP A 197 -11.31 -30.19 -3.83
N GLY A 198 -11.23 -31.29 -4.60
CA GLY A 198 -10.08 -32.21 -4.59
C GLY A 198 -8.76 -31.60 -5.08
N LYS A 199 -8.79 -30.41 -5.68
CA LYS A 199 -7.61 -29.68 -6.17
C LYS A 199 -7.25 -28.47 -5.30
N LEU A 200 -8.05 -28.19 -4.26
CA LEU A 200 -7.79 -27.09 -3.34
C LEU A 200 -6.60 -27.39 -2.45
N ARG A 201 -5.83 -26.35 -2.15
CA ARG A 201 -4.72 -26.43 -1.20
C ARG A 201 -5.24 -26.50 0.24
N PRO A 202 -4.47 -27.05 1.20
CA PRO A 202 -4.89 -27.14 2.60
C PRO A 202 -5.40 -25.82 3.19
N GLY A 203 -4.70 -24.71 2.94
CA GLY A 203 -5.13 -23.38 3.41
C GLY A 203 -6.42 -22.86 2.75
N GLN A 204 -6.70 -23.23 1.50
CA GLN A 204 -7.97 -22.91 0.85
C GLN A 204 -9.12 -23.71 1.48
N ILE A 205 -8.90 -25.01 1.74
CA ILE A 205 -9.87 -25.88 2.42
C ILE A 205 -10.17 -25.37 3.82
N GLU A 206 -9.14 -25.00 4.58
CA GLU A 206 -9.29 -24.42 5.93
C GLU A 206 -10.15 -23.17 5.90
N GLN A 207 -9.83 -22.21 5.03
CA GLN A 207 -10.62 -20.97 4.92
C GLN A 207 -12.05 -21.21 4.43
N LEU A 208 -12.29 -22.15 3.51
CA LEU A 208 -13.66 -22.46 3.08
C LEU A 208 -14.46 -23.10 4.21
N ARG A 209 -13.85 -23.99 4.99
CA ARG A 209 -14.47 -24.59 6.17
C ARG A 209 -14.79 -23.56 7.26
N GLU A 210 -13.92 -22.57 7.49
CA GLU A 210 -14.22 -21.44 8.38
C GLU A 210 -15.49 -20.68 7.95
N LEU A 211 -15.78 -20.65 6.65
CA LEU A 211 -16.98 -20.01 6.09
C LEU A 211 -18.20 -20.94 6.06
N GLY A 212 -18.06 -22.20 6.46
CA GLY A 212 -19.11 -23.22 6.33
C GLY A 212 -19.25 -23.80 4.92
N ILE A 213 -18.33 -23.53 4.01
CA ILE A 213 -18.35 -24.04 2.64
C ILE A 213 -17.60 -25.38 2.60
N ALA A 214 -18.33 -26.47 2.39
CA ALA A 214 -17.78 -27.80 2.19
C ALA A 214 -18.73 -28.66 1.35
N PRO A 215 -18.21 -29.66 0.61
CA PRO A 215 -19.06 -30.66 -0.04
C PRO A 215 -19.81 -31.51 0.99
N GLU A 216 -20.98 -32.01 0.60
CA GLU A 216 -21.77 -32.95 1.42
C GLU A 216 -20.97 -34.22 1.76
N PRO A 217 -20.98 -34.67 3.02
CA PRO A 217 -20.24 -35.85 3.44
C PRO A 217 -20.67 -37.08 2.62
N GLY A 218 -19.70 -37.71 1.93
CA GLY A 218 -19.93 -38.90 1.09
C GLY A 218 -19.87 -38.66 -0.43
N THR A 219 -19.73 -37.41 -0.90
CA THR A 219 -19.53 -37.11 -2.34
C THR A 219 -18.07 -37.03 -2.79
N ALA A 220 -17.12 -37.30 -1.90
CA ALA A 220 -15.68 -37.28 -2.19
C ALA A 220 -15.13 -38.69 -2.48
N VAL A 221 -15.37 -39.21 -3.69
CA VAL A 221 -14.68 -40.37 -4.29
C VAL A 221 -14.73 -40.14 -5.81
N PHE A 222 -13.69 -40.21 -6.65
CA PHE A 222 -12.58 -41.16 -6.80
C PHE A 222 -11.32 -40.56 -7.46
N GLU A 223 -10.17 -41.10 -7.03
CA GLU A 223 -8.95 -41.56 -7.74
C GLU A 223 -8.31 -40.83 -8.94
N GLY A 224 -7.02 -40.49 -8.75
CA GLY A 224 -5.94 -41.08 -9.54
C GLY A 224 -5.54 -40.40 -10.85
N GLY A 225 -4.62 -39.43 -10.80
CA GLY A 225 -3.91 -38.93 -11.98
C GLY A 225 -2.63 -38.19 -11.60
N ALA A 226 -1.50 -38.70 -12.05
CA ALA A 226 -0.15 -38.33 -11.67
C ALA A 226 0.21 -36.85 -11.83
N ALA A 227 1.25 -36.47 -11.07
CA ALA A 227 1.91 -35.18 -11.04
C ALA A 227 2.05 -34.51 -12.43
N GLY A 228 1.35 -33.38 -12.57
CA GLY A 228 1.54 -32.38 -13.60
C GLY A 228 0.99 -31.06 -13.05
N GLY A 229 1.88 -30.18 -12.62
CA GLY A 229 1.53 -28.89 -12.03
C GLY A 229 0.70 -28.03 -13.00
N GLY A 230 -0.59 -28.01 -12.77
CA GLY A 230 -1.55 -27.12 -13.40
C GLY A 230 -2.68 -26.94 -12.41
N GLY A 231 -2.46 -26.06 -11.42
CA GLY A 231 -3.53 -25.65 -10.51
C GLY A 231 -4.73 -25.21 -11.33
N VAL A 232 -5.93 -25.58 -10.91
CA VAL A 232 -7.16 -25.07 -11.54
C VAL A 232 -7.25 -23.59 -11.19
N GLU A 233 -6.53 -22.81 -11.97
CA GLU A 233 -6.66 -21.38 -12.08
C GLU A 233 -7.80 -21.14 -13.05
N ASP A 234 -9.01 -21.02 -12.51
CA ASP A 234 -10.08 -20.45 -13.31
C ASP A 234 -9.92 -18.94 -13.33
N GLY A 235 -9.92 -18.43 -14.56
CA GLY A 235 -9.95 -17.03 -14.88
C GLY A 235 -11.00 -16.30 -14.05
N VAL A 236 -10.50 -15.34 -13.29
CA VAL A 236 -11.26 -14.12 -13.02
C VAL A 236 -11.66 -13.58 -14.40
N ALA A 237 -12.95 -13.63 -14.72
CA ALA A 237 -13.46 -12.99 -15.91
C ALA A 237 -13.20 -11.48 -15.77
N VAL A 238 -12.11 -11.00 -16.36
CA VAL A 238 -11.96 -9.59 -16.64
C VAL A 238 -13.01 -9.29 -17.71
N ALA A 239 -14.06 -8.57 -17.33
CA ALA A 239 -14.92 -7.92 -18.31
C ALA A 239 -14.09 -6.87 -19.07
N SER A 240 -13.42 -7.33 -20.13
CA SER A 240 -12.89 -6.50 -21.21
C SER A 240 -13.83 -6.66 -22.41
N GLY A 241 -14.37 -5.54 -22.89
CA GLY A 241 -15.30 -5.45 -24.02
C GLY A 241 -15.83 -4.02 -24.13
N VAL A 242 -15.05 -3.05 -24.61
CA VAL A 242 -14.72 -2.70 -26.01
C VAL A 242 -15.68 -1.65 -26.59
N GLY A 243 -15.07 -0.56 -27.04
CA GLY A 243 -15.64 0.44 -27.95
C GLY A 243 -14.51 1.19 -28.61
N GLY A 244 -13.79 0.52 -29.51
CA GLY A 244 -12.87 1.15 -30.46
C GLY A 244 -13.49 1.16 -31.85
N ALA A 245 -13.44 2.32 -32.51
CA ALA A 245 -13.48 2.50 -33.96
C ALA A 245 -12.52 3.68 -34.22
N GLU A 246 -11.30 3.41 -34.70
CA GLU A 246 -10.89 3.42 -36.11
C GLU A 246 -10.90 4.81 -36.75
N GLY A 247 -9.74 5.17 -37.32
CA GLY A 247 -9.54 6.40 -38.07
C GLY A 247 -8.07 6.72 -38.33
N ARG A 248 -7.32 5.77 -38.92
CA ARG A 248 -5.99 6.03 -39.49
C ARG A 248 -6.19 6.59 -40.90
N GLY A 249 -5.80 7.85 -41.12
CA GLY A 249 -5.69 8.49 -42.43
C GLY A 249 -4.30 9.10 -42.58
N GLU A 250 -3.57 8.66 -43.60
CA GLU A 250 -2.18 8.98 -43.89
C GLU A 250 -1.98 10.36 -44.56
N ARG A 251 -0.76 10.87 -44.35
CA ARG A 251 -0.07 12.06 -44.88
C ARG A 251 -0.39 12.52 -46.31
N THR A 252 -0.49 13.84 -46.47
CA THR A 252 0.23 14.71 -47.44
C THR A 252 0.34 16.10 -46.77
N GLY A 253 1.37 16.94 -46.85
CA GLY A 253 2.34 17.22 -47.90
C GLY A 253 2.13 18.67 -48.38
N GLY A 254 3.02 19.60 -48.01
CA GLY A 254 3.07 21.00 -48.48
C GLY A 254 2.85 22.03 -47.36
N GLY A 255 3.69 23.02 -47.08
CA GLY A 255 4.73 23.64 -47.90
C GLY A 255 4.40 25.12 -48.13
N VAL A 256 5.05 26.00 -47.34
CA VAL A 256 5.40 27.40 -47.62
C VAL A 256 4.28 28.42 -47.86
N GLY A 257 4.36 29.54 -47.12
CA GLY A 257 3.60 30.76 -47.37
C GLY A 257 3.98 31.86 -46.40
N VAL A 258 5.17 32.44 -46.58
CA VAL A 258 5.58 33.74 -46.05
C VAL A 258 4.93 34.81 -46.91
N GLU A 259 4.21 35.76 -46.34
CA GLU A 259 4.04 37.09 -46.94
C GLU A 259 4.21 38.17 -45.86
N GLU A 260 5.37 38.83 -45.94
CA GLU A 260 5.52 40.23 -45.57
C GLU A 260 4.75 41.11 -46.55
N GLY A 261 4.24 42.25 -46.08
CA GLY A 261 3.98 43.36 -46.99
C GLY A 261 2.90 44.34 -46.51
N GLY A 262 3.31 45.61 -46.33
CA GLY A 262 2.43 46.74 -46.63
C GLY A 262 2.10 47.67 -45.47
N ALA A 263 3.07 48.53 -45.12
CA ALA A 263 2.76 49.84 -44.56
C ALA A 263 2.09 50.74 -45.61
N VAL A 264 1.36 51.78 -45.15
CA VAL A 264 1.27 53.17 -45.66
C VAL A 264 -0.17 53.75 -45.68
N VAL A 265 -0.37 54.68 -44.73
CA VAL A 265 -0.96 56.05 -44.85
C VAL A 265 -2.46 56.27 -45.10
N GLY A 266 -3.01 57.14 -44.24
CA GLY A 266 -4.17 58.02 -44.43
C GLY A 266 -4.81 58.28 -43.04
N GLY A 267 -4.79 59.46 -42.42
CA GLY A 267 -4.77 60.82 -42.94
C GLY A 267 -6.18 61.42 -42.90
N ASP A 268 -6.38 62.32 -41.93
CA ASP A 268 -7.48 63.28 -41.71
C ASP A 268 -8.84 62.82 -41.13
N GLY A 269 -9.23 63.53 -40.06
CA GLY A 269 -10.49 63.45 -39.32
C GLY A 269 -10.34 63.96 -37.89
#